data_AF-A0A8C0P669-F1
#
_entry.id   AF-A0A8C0P669-F1
#
_cell.length_a   1.000
_cell.length_b   1.000
_cell.length_c   1.000
_cell.angle_alpha   90.00
_cell.angle_beta   90.00
_cell.angle_gamma   90.00
#
_symmetry.space_group_name_H-M   'P 1'
#
loop_
_entity.id
_entity.type
_entity.pdbx_description
1 polymer ?
#
loop_
_entity_poly.entity_id
_entity_poly.type
_entity_poly.pdbx_seq_one_letter_code
_entity_poly.pdbx_strand_id
1 'polypeptide(L)'
;MASPWSSSLPSCLPLLLFLLQLSWSTAGQFRVIGPGHPLRALVGDEAELPCRIYPGKNATGMEVGWYRPPFSRVVHLYRNGRDQDAEQAPEYRGRTELLKESMGEGKVTLRISNVRFSDEGGFTCFFRDHSYQEEAAMELKVEDPFYWINPGVLVVIAVLPVLLLQIAVGLVYFCLQHRLRGKLRAEIENLHRTFGQFLEELRNPF
;
A
#
# COMPACT_ATOMS: atom_id res chain seq x y z
N MET A 1 25.69 -43.89 79.88
CA MET A 1 25.20 -44.45 78.60
C MET A 1 24.17 -43.49 78.06
N ALA A 2 24.53 -42.73 77.03
CA ALA A 2 23.70 -41.67 76.46
C ALA A 2 22.75 -42.26 75.41
N SER A 3 21.46 -41.96 75.52
CA SER A 3 20.47 -42.21 74.47
C SER A 3 20.67 -41.22 73.32
N PRO A 4 20.72 -41.66 72.05
CA PRO A 4 20.75 -40.74 70.93
C PRO A 4 19.32 -40.29 70.64
N TRP A 5 19.07 -38.98 70.74
CA TRP A 5 17.87 -38.36 70.19
C TRP A 5 17.92 -38.44 68.66
N SER A 6 17.08 -39.30 68.09
CA SER A 6 16.79 -39.32 66.66
C SER A 6 15.92 -38.11 66.32
N SER A 7 16.56 -36.98 66.00
CA SER A 7 15.90 -35.84 65.37
C SER A 7 15.59 -36.20 63.92
N SER A 8 14.32 -36.51 63.64
CA SER A 8 13.78 -36.62 62.29
C SER A 8 13.85 -35.24 61.62
N LEU A 9 14.85 -35.05 60.75
CA LEU A 9 14.91 -33.89 59.87
C LEU A 9 13.63 -33.89 58.99
N PRO A 10 12.93 -32.76 58.86
CA PRO A 10 11.71 -32.71 58.07
C PRO A 10 12.06 -32.93 56.59
N SER A 11 11.56 -34.00 55.99
CA SER A 11 11.78 -34.37 54.57
C SER A 11 11.15 -33.39 53.57
N CYS A 12 10.76 -32.20 54.03
CA CYS A 12 10.11 -31.16 53.25
C CYS A 12 11.08 -30.08 52.74
N LEU A 13 12.32 -30.01 53.26
CA LEU A 13 13.33 -29.06 52.78
C LEU A 13 13.63 -29.17 51.27
N PRO A 14 13.83 -30.36 50.67
CA PRO A 14 14.05 -30.46 49.23
C PRO A 14 12.79 -30.16 48.42
N LEU A 15 11.59 -30.46 48.96
CA LEU A 15 10.32 -30.11 48.32
C LEU A 15 10.09 -28.59 48.34
N LEU A 16 10.42 -27.92 49.45
CA LEU A 16 10.33 -26.48 49.59
C LEU A 16 11.30 -25.76 48.65
N LEU A 17 12.53 -26.27 48.51
CA LEU A 17 13.51 -25.76 47.55
C LEU A 17 13.06 -25.99 46.09
N PHE A 18 12.47 -27.15 45.79
CA PHE A 18 11.90 -27.43 44.46
C PHE A 18 10.70 -26.51 44.15
N LEU A 19 9.82 -26.24 45.12
CA LEU A 19 8.74 -25.27 44.98
C LEU A 19 9.26 -23.83 44.84
N LEU A 20 10.37 -23.49 45.51
CA LEU A 20 11.07 -22.20 45.34
C LEU A 20 11.68 -22.08 43.94
N GLN A 21 12.18 -23.17 43.35
CA GLN A 21 12.68 -23.20 41.97
C GLN A 21 11.55 -23.11 40.93
N LEU A 22 10.37 -23.67 41.21
CA LEU A 22 9.15 -23.46 40.41
C LEU A 22 8.57 -22.05 40.53
N SER A 23 8.96 -21.28 41.55
CA SER A 23 8.55 -19.88 41.73
C SER A 23 9.36 -18.88 40.88
N TRP A 24 10.36 -19.35 40.12
CA TRP A 24 10.81 -18.63 38.93
C TRP A 24 9.74 -18.75 37.86
N SER A 25 8.68 -17.98 38.08
CA SER A 25 7.66 -17.65 37.11
C SER A 25 8.35 -17.32 35.79
N THR A 26 8.15 -18.17 34.79
CA THR A 26 8.22 -17.76 33.40
C THR A 26 7.13 -16.70 33.19
N ALA A 27 7.41 -15.47 33.60
CA ALA A 27 6.60 -14.31 33.21
C ALA A 27 6.49 -14.38 31.68
N GLY A 28 5.27 -14.60 31.21
CA GLY A 28 5.01 -15.33 29.96
C GLY A 28 5.79 -14.78 28.76
N GLN A 29 6.74 -15.59 28.28
CA GLN A 29 7.48 -15.36 27.06
C GLN A 29 6.50 -15.38 25.88
N PHE A 30 6.49 -14.32 25.08
CA PHE A 30 5.68 -14.20 23.85
C PHE A 30 6.59 -13.92 22.67
N ARG A 31 6.08 -14.00 21.45
CA ARG A 31 6.74 -13.52 20.23
C ARG A 31 5.88 -12.47 19.58
N VAL A 32 6.50 -11.47 18.96
CA VAL A 32 5.78 -10.51 18.11
C VAL A 32 5.75 -11.03 16.68
N ILE A 33 4.59 -10.92 16.04
CA ILE A 33 4.35 -11.38 14.68
C ILE A 33 3.79 -10.20 13.88
N GLY A 34 4.49 -9.85 12.79
CA GLY A 34 4.05 -8.88 11.80
C GLY A 34 3.31 -9.51 10.61
N PRO A 35 2.99 -8.73 9.56
CA PRO A 35 2.19 -9.17 8.41
C PRO A 35 2.86 -10.20 7.49
N GLY A 36 4.16 -10.47 7.62
CA GLY A 36 4.87 -11.50 6.82
C GLY A 36 5.04 -11.18 5.33
N HIS A 37 4.39 -10.13 4.83
CA HIS A 37 4.54 -9.59 3.49
C HIS A 37 4.61 -8.06 3.53
N PRO A 38 5.11 -7.39 2.48
CA PRO A 38 5.06 -5.95 2.38
C PRO A 38 3.61 -5.44 2.36
N LEU A 39 3.36 -4.37 3.09
CA LEU A 39 2.09 -3.64 3.09
C LEU A 39 2.13 -2.58 2.01
N ARG A 40 0.99 -2.30 1.38
CA ARG A 40 0.88 -1.30 0.31
C ARG A 40 -0.10 -0.21 0.73
N ALA A 41 0.26 1.03 0.46
CA ALA A 41 -0.60 2.18 0.68
C ALA A 41 -0.42 3.20 -0.45
N LEU A 42 -1.48 3.96 -0.73
CA LEU A 42 -1.42 5.04 -1.72
C LEU A 42 -0.96 6.33 -1.03
N VAL A 43 -0.29 7.20 -1.79
CA VAL A 43 0.03 8.55 -1.31
C VAL A 43 -1.27 9.31 -0.97
N GLY A 44 -1.31 9.92 0.21
CA GLY A 44 -2.46 10.68 0.71
C GLY A 44 -3.48 9.85 1.49
N ASP A 45 -3.47 8.53 1.36
CA ASP A 45 -4.40 7.61 2.05
C ASP A 45 -3.93 7.29 3.48
N GLU A 46 -4.56 6.29 4.10
CA GLU A 46 -4.17 5.71 5.38
C GLU A 46 -3.43 4.38 5.18
N ALA A 47 -2.40 4.13 5.98
CA ALA A 47 -1.71 2.84 6.05
C ALA A 47 -1.92 2.21 7.42
N GLU A 48 -2.27 0.92 7.44
CA GLU A 48 -2.42 0.13 8.65
C GLU A 48 -1.26 -0.85 8.80
N LEU A 49 -0.53 -0.76 9.91
CA LEU A 49 0.64 -1.55 10.25
C LEU A 49 0.31 -2.49 11.42
N PRO A 50 -0.25 -3.70 11.17
CA PRO A 50 -0.67 -4.61 12.22
C PRO A 50 0.51 -5.38 12.85
N CYS A 51 0.43 -5.59 14.16
CA CYS A 51 1.26 -6.54 14.89
C CYS A 51 0.44 -7.28 15.95
N ARG A 52 0.88 -8.49 16.27
CA ARG A 52 0.27 -9.31 17.31
C ARG A 52 1.29 -10.10 18.10
N ILE A 53 0.94 -10.46 19.32
CA ILE A 53 1.74 -11.38 20.14
C ILE A 53 1.21 -12.81 20.08
N TYR A 54 2.12 -13.77 20.22
CA TYR A 54 1.80 -15.19 20.35
C TYR A 54 2.60 -15.82 21.51
N PRO A 55 1.97 -16.58 22.42
CA PRO A 55 0.51 -16.76 22.55
C PRO A 55 -0.20 -15.43 22.83
N GLY A 56 -1.42 -15.30 22.32
CA GLY A 56 -2.22 -14.08 22.51
C GLY A 56 -2.54 -13.87 23.99
N LYS A 57 -2.27 -12.67 24.50
CA LYS A 57 -2.58 -12.26 25.87
C LYS A 57 -2.90 -10.76 25.90
N ASN A 58 -3.51 -10.31 26.98
CA ASN A 58 -3.85 -8.91 27.13
C ASN A 58 -2.59 -8.02 27.11
N ALA A 59 -2.52 -7.10 26.15
CA ALA A 59 -1.42 -6.16 25.98
C ALA A 59 -1.74 -4.73 26.46
N THR A 60 -2.91 -4.49 27.09
CA THR A 60 -3.31 -3.13 27.52
C THR A 60 -2.35 -2.52 28.53
N GLY A 61 -1.70 -3.36 29.35
CA GLY A 61 -0.69 -2.95 30.34
C GLY A 61 0.75 -2.96 29.81
N MET A 62 0.99 -3.34 28.56
CA MET A 62 2.32 -3.40 27.96
C MET A 62 2.72 -2.05 27.37
N GLU A 63 4.02 -1.87 27.14
CA GLU A 63 4.51 -0.85 26.24
C GLU A 63 4.53 -1.40 24.82
N VAL A 64 3.93 -0.67 23.90
CA VAL A 64 3.77 -1.07 22.49
C VAL A 64 4.16 0.10 21.63
N GLY A 65 4.96 -0.12 20.60
CA GLY A 65 5.39 0.97 19.74
C GLY A 65 5.89 0.53 18.39
N TRP A 66 6.08 1.53 17.53
CA TRP A 66 6.67 1.39 16.21
C TRP A 66 7.83 2.36 16.08
N TYR A 67 8.91 1.89 15.46
CA TYR A 67 10.03 2.74 15.09
C TYR A 67 10.52 2.39 13.68
N ARG A 68 11.34 3.28 13.11
CA ARG A 68 12.01 3.04 11.82
C ARG A 68 13.50 2.76 12.02
N PRO A 69 14.03 1.68 11.41
CA PRO A 69 15.48 1.48 11.30
C PRO A 69 16.12 2.53 10.37
N PRO A 70 17.45 2.73 10.42
CA PRO A 70 18.40 2.15 11.39
C PRO A 70 18.50 2.95 12.71
N PHE A 71 17.97 4.18 12.76
CA PHE A 71 18.16 5.10 13.90
C PHE A 71 17.06 5.03 14.97
N SER A 72 16.25 3.96 14.96
CA SER A 72 15.12 3.75 15.88
C SER A 72 14.22 4.98 16.05
N ARG A 73 13.91 5.67 14.94
CA ARG A 73 13.05 6.86 14.95
C ARG A 73 11.65 6.46 15.39
N VAL A 74 11.17 7.01 16.50
CA VAL A 74 9.87 6.67 17.08
C VAL A 74 8.75 7.16 16.17
N VAL A 75 7.95 6.22 15.66
CA VAL A 75 6.77 6.50 14.84
C VAL A 75 5.56 6.71 15.75
N HIS A 76 5.38 5.77 16.70
CA HIS A 76 4.32 5.83 17.70
C HIS A 76 4.75 5.06 18.94
N LEU A 77 4.31 5.51 20.12
CA LEU A 77 4.61 4.86 21.38
C LEU A 77 3.40 4.91 22.31
N TYR A 78 2.98 3.75 22.80
CA TYR A 78 1.97 3.58 23.83
C TYR A 78 2.63 3.00 25.08
N ARG A 79 2.45 3.68 26.22
CA ARG A 79 3.05 3.31 27.50
C ARG A 79 2.19 3.81 28.64
N ASN A 80 2.09 3.03 29.72
CA ASN A 80 1.32 3.41 30.93
C ASN A 80 -0.15 3.76 30.61
N GLY A 81 -0.79 3.01 29.70
CA GLY A 81 -2.21 3.20 29.39
C GLY A 81 -2.52 4.33 28.40
N ARG A 82 -1.51 5.01 27.84
CA ARG A 82 -1.71 6.19 26.99
C ARG A 82 -0.65 6.34 25.89
N ASP A 83 -1.01 7.07 24.84
CA ASP A 83 -0.10 7.40 23.74
C ASP A 83 0.90 8.49 24.20
N GLN A 84 2.15 8.38 23.77
CA GLN A 84 3.26 9.27 24.12
C GLN A 84 3.59 10.20 22.95
N ASP A 85 2.68 11.10 22.60
CA ASP A 85 2.82 11.97 21.42
C ASP A 85 4.10 12.84 21.44
N ALA A 86 4.59 13.19 22.62
CA ALA A 86 5.81 13.97 22.78
C ALA A 86 7.07 13.22 22.33
N GLU A 87 7.07 11.88 22.43
CA GLU A 87 8.19 11.02 22.07
C GLU A 87 8.21 10.69 20.56
N GLN A 88 7.11 10.96 19.84
CA GLN A 88 7.04 10.76 18.40
C GLN A 88 7.98 11.70 17.64
N ALA A 89 8.61 11.17 16.59
CA ALA A 89 9.41 11.96 15.67
C ALA A 89 8.51 13.02 14.96
N PRO A 90 9.03 14.23 14.69
CA PRO A 90 8.23 15.33 14.15
C PRO A 90 7.44 14.99 12.88
N GLU A 91 7.98 14.13 12.01
CA GLU A 91 7.34 13.70 10.77
C GLU A 91 6.08 12.83 10.95
N TYR A 92 5.87 12.24 12.13
CA TYR A 92 4.74 11.36 12.47
C TYR A 92 3.73 11.98 13.43
N ARG A 93 4.06 13.11 14.08
CA ARG A 93 3.17 13.79 15.02
C ARG A 93 1.85 14.19 14.36
N GLY A 94 0.74 13.84 15.02
CA GLY A 94 -0.61 14.13 14.53
C GLY A 94 -1.02 13.35 13.28
N ARG A 95 -0.21 12.39 12.83
CA ARG A 95 -0.50 11.51 11.69
C ARG A 95 -0.67 10.05 12.09
N THR A 96 -0.44 9.72 13.36
CA THR A 96 -0.45 8.33 13.81
C THR A 96 -1.49 8.08 14.89
N GLU A 97 -2.11 6.91 14.86
CA GLU A 97 -3.08 6.47 15.85
C GLU A 97 -2.94 4.97 16.11
N LEU A 98 -2.94 4.59 17.37
CA LEU A 98 -2.93 3.19 17.77
C LEU A 98 -4.36 2.68 17.94
N LEU A 99 -4.76 1.73 17.08
CA LEU A 99 -6.04 1.04 17.15
C LEU A 99 -5.98 -0.02 18.27
N LYS A 100 -6.85 0.16 19.28
CA LYS A 100 -6.79 -0.55 20.57
C LYS A 100 -7.92 -1.57 20.77
N GLU A 101 -8.82 -1.73 19.79
CA GLU A 101 -10.04 -2.55 19.95
C GLU A 101 -9.72 -4.00 20.29
N SER A 102 -8.63 -4.54 19.73
CA SER A 102 -8.19 -5.94 19.93
C SER A 102 -6.95 -6.06 20.83
N MET A 103 -6.57 -4.99 21.54
CA MET A 103 -5.38 -4.99 22.39
C MET A 103 -5.50 -5.97 23.56
N GLY A 104 -6.73 -6.23 24.03
CA GLY A 104 -7.03 -7.26 25.02
C GLY A 104 -6.70 -8.70 24.57
N GLU A 105 -6.61 -8.93 23.26
CA GLU A 105 -6.21 -10.22 22.67
C GLU A 105 -4.72 -10.24 22.27
N GLY A 106 -4.00 -9.14 22.49
CA GLY A 106 -2.61 -9.01 22.09
C GLY A 106 -2.44 -8.65 20.61
N LYS A 107 -3.44 -8.02 20.00
CA LYS A 107 -3.40 -7.53 18.62
C LYS A 107 -3.51 -6.00 18.62
N VAL A 108 -2.69 -5.36 17.82
CA VAL A 108 -2.63 -3.89 17.71
C VAL A 108 -2.36 -3.53 16.26
N THR A 109 -2.90 -2.39 15.84
CA THR A 109 -2.63 -1.86 14.50
C THR A 109 -2.28 -0.39 14.65
N LEU A 110 -1.13 0.00 14.09
CA LEU A 110 -0.81 1.40 13.96
C LEU A 110 -1.38 1.92 12.65
N ARG A 111 -2.20 2.95 12.72
CA ARG A 111 -2.68 3.69 11.56
C ARG A 111 -1.80 4.92 11.33
N ILE A 112 -1.36 5.12 10.08
CA ILE A 112 -0.67 6.32 9.62
C ILE A 112 -1.56 7.01 8.58
N SER A 113 -2.02 8.23 8.85
CA SER A 113 -2.83 9.03 7.93
C SER A 113 -1.98 9.94 7.04
N ASN A 114 -2.51 10.28 5.87
CA ASN A 114 -1.86 11.12 4.86
C ASN A 114 -0.47 10.57 4.51
N VAL A 115 -0.42 9.32 4.04
CA VAL A 115 0.82 8.60 3.68
C VAL A 115 1.63 9.39 2.65
N ARG A 116 2.95 9.42 2.83
CA ARG A 116 3.89 10.12 1.96
C ARG A 116 4.91 9.15 1.40
N PHE A 117 5.54 9.48 0.27
CA PHE A 117 6.68 8.69 -0.25
C PHE A 117 7.81 8.55 0.78
N SER A 118 8.01 9.54 1.67
CA SER A 118 8.99 9.45 2.75
C SER A 118 8.68 8.35 3.78
N ASP A 119 7.44 7.88 3.84
CA ASP A 119 7.03 6.79 4.72
C ASP A 119 7.36 5.42 4.15
N GLU A 120 7.72 5.30 2.86
CA GLU A 120 8.14 4.04 2.26
C GLU A 120 9.37 3.45 2.98
N GLY A 121 9.36 2.13 3.19
CA GLY A 121 10.48 1.37 3.71
C GLY A 121 10.16 0.61 5.01
N GLY A 122 11.20 0.30 5.78
CA GLY A 122 11.10 -0.54 6.96
C GLY A 122 10.43 0.14 8.16
N PHE A 123 9.64 -0.66 8.88
CA PHE A 123 9.10 -0.36 10.21
C PHE A 123 9.32 -1.57 11.11
N THR A 124 9.49 -1.33 12.40
CA THR A 124 9.56 -2.38 13.40
C THR A 124 8.56 -2.07 14.49
N CYS A 125 7.67 -3.03 14.77
CA CYS A 125 6.79 -2.98 15.93
C CYS A 125 7.43 -3.75 17.09
N PHE A 126 7.17 -3.33 18.32
CA PHE A 126 7.63 -4.03 19.51
C PHE A 126 6.55 -4.08 20.58
N PHE A 127 6.67 -5.08 21.44
CA PHE A 127 5.91 -5.22 22.66
C PHE A 127 6.88 -5.47 23.81
N ARG A 128 6.72 -4.71 24.89
CA ARG A 128 7.53 -4.82 26.09
C ARG A 128 6.64 -5.03 27.32
N ASP A 129 6.92 -6.11 28.03
CA ASP A 129 6.26 -6.52 29.27
C ASP A 129 7.33 -6.59 30.36
N HIS A 130 7.38 -5.58 31.22
CA HIS A 130 8.44 -5.38 32.20
C HIS A 130 9.85 -5.34 31.56
N SER A 131 10.67 -6.38 31.81
CA SER A 131 12.03 -6.51 31.28
C SER A 131 12.10 -7.32 29.98
N TYR A 132 11.00 -7.95 29.56
CA TYR A 132 10.95 -8.77 28.35
C TYR A 132 10.44 -7.94 27.17
N GLN A 133 11.16 -7.99 26.05
CA GLN A 133 10.79 -7.30 24.82
C GLN A 133 11.01 -8.23 23.63
N GLU A 134 10.09 -8.16 22.68
CA GLU A 134 10.20 -8.78 21.36
C GLU A 134 9.70 -7.80 20.30
N GLU A 135 10.10 -8.05 19.06
CA GLU A 135 9.83 -7.16 17.93
C GLU A 135 9.61 -7.92 16.64
N ALA A 136 8.91 -7.29 15.69
CA ALA A 136 8.76 -7.80 14.34
C ALA A 136 8.94 -6.68 13.31
N ALA A 137 9.75 -6.96 12.29
CA ALA A 137 9.95 -6.07 11.17
C ALA A 137 8.83 -6.22 10.13
N MET A 138 8.54 -5.12 9.43
CA MET A 138 7.65 -5.06 8.29
C MET A 138 8.13 -4.01 7.30
N GLU A 139 7.58 -4.06 6.09
CA GLU A 139 7.90 -3.13 5.02
C GLU A 139 6.62 -2.47 4.52
N LEU A 140 6.63 -1.15 4.38
CA LEU A 140 5.57 -0.38 3.74
C LEU A 140 6.04 0.07 2.36
N LYS A 141 5.26 -0.23 1.33
CA LYS A 141 5.45 0.25 -0.05
C LYS A 141 4.40 1.31 -0.37
N VAL A 142 4.85 2.43 -0.92
CA VAL A 142 3.99 3.56 -1.21
C VAL A 142 3.82 3.69 -2.72
N GLU A 143 2.57 3.65 -3.17
CA GLU A 143 2.22 3.71 -4.59
C GLU A 143 1.52 5.03 -4.92
N ASP A 144 1.79 5.55 -6.11
CA ASP A 144 1.09 6.72 -6.66
C ASP A 144 0.55 6.38 -8.07
N PRO A 145 -0.75 6.07 -8.18
CA PRO A 145 -1.36 5.71 -9.45
C PRO A 145 -1.51 6.91 -10.40
N PHE A 146 -1.28 8.13 -9.92
CA PHE A 146 -1.46 9.36 -10.69
C PHE A 146 -0.16 10.08 -11.02
N TYR A 147 1.01 9.52 -10.66
CA TYR A 147 2.32 10.15 -10.93
C TYR A 147 2.55 10.51 -12.41
N TRP A 148 1.92 9.77 -13.34
CA TRP A 148 2.00 9.97 -14.78
C TRP A 148 1.11 11.11 -15.31
N ILE A 149 0.13 11.56 -14.53
CA ILE A 149 -0.81 12.64 -14.91
C ILE A 149 -0.13 13.98 -14.67
N ASN A 150 0.75 14.38 -15.59
CA ASN A 150 1.32 15.72 -15.62
C ASN A 150 0.59 16.60 -16.68
N PRO A 151 0.75 17.93 -16.63
CA PRO A 151 0.08 18.83 -17.59
C PRO A 151 0.35 18.47 -19.06
N GLY A 152 1.54 17.97 -19.37
CA GLY A 152 1.90 17.54 -20.72
C GLY A 152 1.08 16.34 -21.21
N VAL A 153 0.90 15.31 -20.38
CA VAL A 153 0.11 14.13 -20.73
C VAL A 153 -1.37 14.50 -20.93
N LEU A 154 -1.91 15.39 -20.10
CA LEU A 154 -3.28 15.89 -20.29
C LEU A 154 -3.46 16.61 -21.64
N VAL A 155 -2.49 17.44 -22.03
CA VAL A 155 -2.50 18.11 -23.34
C VAL A 155 -2.44 17.09 -24.47
N VAL A 156 -1.60 16.05 -24.37
CA VAL A 156 -1.52 14.98 -25.38
C VAL A 156 -2.85 14.23 -25.48
N ILE A 157 -3.46 13.87 -24.35
CA ILE A 157 -4.77 13.19 -24.32
C ILE A 157 -5.87 14.05 -24.95
N ALA A 158 -5.82 15.37 -24.80
CA ALA A 158 -6.80 16.27 -25.39
C ALA A 158 -6.55 16.55 -26.88
N VAL A 159 -5.30 16.79 -27.27
CA VAL A 159 -4.95 17.25 -28.63
C VAL A 159 -4.85 16.08 -29.63
N LEU A 160 -4.32 14.93 -29.22
CA LEU A 160 -4.10 13.80 -30.11
C LEU A 160 -5.41 13.28 -30.73
N PRO A 161 -6.52 13.07 -29.99
CA PRO A 161 -7.78 12.61 -30.58
C PRO A 161 -8.39 13.65 -31.52
N VAL A 162 -8.28 14.94 -31.19
CA VAL A 162 -8.76 16.03 -32.05
C VAL A 162 -7.97 16.05 -33.35
N LEU A 163 -6.64 15.93 -33.28
CA LEU A 163 -5.79 15.88 -34.47
C LEU A 163 -6.09 14.66 -35.35
N LEU A 164 -6.26 13.48 -34.74
CA LEU A 164 -6.66 12.27 -35.46
C LEU A 164 -8.03 12.41 -36.13
N LEU A 165 -8.99 13.06 -35.46
CA LEU A 165 -10.30 13.35 -36.04
C LEU A 165 -10.19 14.31 -37.23
N GLN A 166 -9.39 15.37 -37.13
CA GLN A 166 -9.16 16.32 -38.22
C GLN A 166 -8.50 15.64 -39.43
N ILE A 167 -7.51 14.79 -39.20
CA ILE A 167 -6.85 14.01 -40.25
C ILE A 167 -7.85 13.06 -40.90
N ALA A 168 -8.68 12.35 -40.12
CA ALA A 168 -9.68 11.45 -40.65
C ALA A 168 -10.73 12.17 -41.50
N VAL A 169 -11.26 13.30 -41.01
CA VAL A 169 -12.21 14.14 -41.77
C VAL A 169 -11.56 14.67 -43.04
N GLY A 170 -10.32 15.15 -42.96
CA GLY A 170 -9.55 15.62 -44.11
C GLY A 170 -9.36 14.54 -45.18
N LEU A 171 -8.99 13.32 -44.77
CA LEU A 171 -8.85 12.17 -45.68
C LEU A 171 -10.18 11.76 -46.31
N VAL A 172 -11.27 11.73 -45.53
CA VAL A 172 -12.61 11.43 -46.06
C VAL A 172 -13.02 12.48 -47.10
N TYR A 173 -12.86 13.76 -46.78
CA TYR A 173 -13.16 14.85 -47.69
C TYR A 173 -12.33 14.74 -48.98
N PHE A 174 -11.02 14.51 -48.86
CA PHE A 174 -10.13 14.34 -50.00
C PHE A 174 -10.55 13.14 -50.88
N CYS A 175 -10.88 12.00 -50.27
CA CYS A 175 -11.38 10.82 -50.97
C CYS A 175 -12.71 11.07 -51.69
N LEU A 176 -13.66 11.78 -51.04
CA LEU A 176 -14.93 12.16 -51.65
C LEU A 176 -14.72 13.09 -52.84
N GLN A 177 -13.88 14.11 -52.70
CA GLN A 177 -13.55 15.02 -53.79
C GLN A 177 -12.89 14.27 -54.96
N HIS A 178 -11.96 13.37 -54.69
CA HIS A 178 -11.30 12.58 -55.74
C HIS A 178 -12.30 11.68 -56.46
N ARG A 179 -13.22 11.02 -55.74
CA ARG A 179 -14.29 10.22 -56.34
C ARG A 179 -15.25 11.06 -57.18
N LEU A 180 -15.67 12.23 -56.69
CA LEU A 180 -16.56 13.14 -57.43
C LEU A 180 -15.88 13.68 -58.70
N ARG A 181 -14.62 14.12 -58.61
CA ARG A 181 -13.85 14.52 -59.80
C ARG A 181 -13.68 13.38 -60.79
N GLY A 182 -13.43 12.15 -60.31
CA GLY A 182 -13.38 10.97 -61.16
C GLY A 182 -14.70 10.69 -61.89
N LYS A 183 -15.83 10.78 -61.17
CA LYS A 183 -17.16 10.58 -61.74
C LYS A 183 -17.54 11.66 -62.76
N LEU A 184 -17.29 12.93 -62.43
CA LEU A 184 -17.54 14.05 -63.34
C LEU A 184 -16.68 13.95 -64.61
N ARG A 185 -15.40 13.60 -64.47
CA ARG A 185 -14.52 13.38 -65.63
C ARG A 185 -15.04 12.25 -66.53
N ALA A 186 -15.50 11.14 -65.96
CA ALA A 186 -16.08 10.04 -66.72
C ALA A 186 -17.36 10.44 -67.47
N GLU A 187 -18.25 11.23 -66.85
CA GLU A 187 -19.44 11.78 -67.51
C GLU A 187 -19.10 12.75 -68.65
N ILE A 188 -18.14 13.64 -68.42
CA ILE A 188 -17.62 14.58 -69.42
C ILE A 188 -17.04 13.81 -70.62
N GLU A 189 -16.13 12.85 -70.39
CA GLU A 189 -15.56 12.02 -71.45
C GLU A 189 -16.63 11.22 -72.22
N ASN A 190 -17.66 10.72 -71.52
CA ASN A 190 -18.78 10.03 -72.15
C ASN A 190 -19.60 10.99 -73.04
N LEU A 191 -19.96 12.17 -72.54
CA LEU A 191 -20.71 13.18 -73.31
C LEU A 191 -19.93 13.64 -74.55
N HIS A 192 -18.62 13.81 -74.40
CA HIS A 192 -17.74 14.17 -75.51
C HIS A 192 -17.72 13.09 -76.58
N ARG A 193 -17.69 11.82 -76.17
CA ARG A 193 -17.77 10.66 -77.07
C ARG A 193 -19.13 10.60 -77.79
N THR A 194 -20.25 10.78 -77.07
CA THR A 194 -21.60 10.78 -77.66
C THR A 194 -21.80 11.94 -78.63
N PHE A 195 -21.37 13.15 -78.26
CA PHE A 195 -21.45 14.31 -79.14
C PHE A 195 -20.58 14.13 -80.39
N GLY A 196 -19.39 13.54 -80.24
CA GLY A 196 -18.54 13.18 -81.37
C GLY A 196 -19.23 12.21 -82.35
N GLN A 197 -19.91 11.17 -81.85
CA GLN A 197 -20.70 10.26 -82.69
C GLN A 197 -21.87 10.96 -83.38
N PHE A 198 -22.57 11.84 -82.68
CA PHE A 198 -23.70 12.58 -83.25
C PHE A 198 -23.27 13.55 -84.36
N LEU A 199 -22.14 14.24 -84.19
CA LEU A 199 -21.57 15.10 -85.23
C LEU A 199 -21.10 14.32 -86.47
N GLU A 200 -20.57 13.12 -86.28
CA GLU A 200 -20.24 12.19 -87.37
C GLU A 200 -21.49 11.81 -88.18
N GLU A 201 -22.60 11.54 -87.51
CA GLU A 201 -23.87 11.15 -88.13
C GLU A 201 -24.52 12.33 -88.89
N LEU A 202 -24.47 13.54 -88.34
CA LEU A 202 -24.90 14.76 -89.04
C LEU A 202 -24.04 15.12 -90.25
N ARG A 203 -22.77 14.71 -90.25
CA ARG A 203 -21.84 14.94 -91.36
C ARG A 203 -22.09 14.00 -92.53
N ASN A 204 -22.74 12.84 -92.32
CA ASN A 204 -23.10 11.89 -93.37
C ASN A 204 -24.58 11.51 -93.33
N PRO A 205 -25.50 12.43 -93.68
CA PRO A 205 -26.89 12.07 -93.85
C PRO A 205 -27.08 11.56 -95.30
N PHE A 206 -27.06 10.23 -95.46
CA PHE A 206 -27.24 9.48 -96.71
C PHE A 206 -26.02 9.36 -97.63
#